data_AF-A0A8H5EVQ3-F1
#
_entry.id   AF-A0A8H5EVQ3-F1
#
_cell.length_a   1.000
_cell.length_b   1.000
_cell.length_c   1.000
_cell.angle_alpha   90.00
_cell.angle_beta   90.00
_cell.angle_gamma   90.00
#
_symmetry.space_group_name_H-M   'P 1'
#
loop_
_entity.id
_entity.type
_entity.pdbx_description
1 polymer ?
#
loop_
_entity_poly.entity_id
_entity_poly.type
_entity_poly.pdbx_seq_one_letter_code
_entity_poly.pdbx_strand_id
1 'polypeptide(L)'
;MLFLKATPAQDPLPAELQERIVALLPLRDLKALCAHPRMIPTIRVHLKQRVIETLDSFRLKGQETLDMMSTSRTVLSGSAALEIVSPGSCEPNNLNFYCPVGSAHHALSAILTTKGFVETPMSLKTLMSERSPFNKFEVNNGVKRLYRLVHLPTKKTIIVAESISASPLAPILFFHSTLLMNYVTGTSAISLYPELTYERKDVHHEPIPTDIQELILNILPLTSLRVLGNLPRMRDVIRRHLKERVVRVLKAFLKDDVDNCLAMMRLTGTVLSGSAALKVVLPDAGPPGDLNFYCPIHKAREAANYFARSAGFARLRLPTTTIAVQRTPFNNLDVNNGVRKIYRFKSVYTGQTITLSESISASPLVPIFFFHTTFLMNCVGGRGVICFYPELTEAYTGKSFLYCSEELHLYRAPHQV
;
A
#
# COMPACT_ATOMS: atom_id res chain seq x y z
N MET A 1 36.48 -20.30 26.11
CA MET A 1 35.04 -20.46 25.82
C MET A 1 34.38 -21.05 27.07
N LEU A 2 33.92 -20.18 27.98
CA LEU A 2 33.30 -20.59 29.24
C LEU A 2 31.82 -20.89 28.98
N PHE A 3 31.45 -22.17 28.95
CA PHE A 3 30.06 -22.59 28.99
C PHE A 3 29.53 -22.30 30.39
N LEU A 4 28.71 -21.24 30.54
CA LEU A 4 27.91 -21.04 31.74
C LEU A 4 26.93 -22.22 31.85
N LYS A 5 27.18 -23.09 32.84
CA LYS A 5 26.22 -24.11 33.26
C LYS A 5 24.89 -23.41 33.55
N ALA A 6 23.80 -23.92 32.96
CA ALA A 6 22.45 -23.47 33.28
C ALA A 6 22.24 -23.61 34.78
N THR A 7 22.19 -22.47 35.48
CA THR A 7 21.80 -22.41 36.89
C THR A 7 20.35 -22.92 37.02
N PRO A 8 20.00 -23.53 38.18
CA PRO A 8 18.63 -23.96 38.44
C PRO A 8 17.66 -22.80 38.18
N ALA A 9 16.48 -23.13 37.64
CA ALA A 9 15.45 -22.18 37.25
C ALA A 9 15.27 -21.12 38.35
N GLN A 10 15.84 -19.93 38.13
CA GLN A 10 15.64 -18.79 39.00
C GLN A 10 14.15 -18.49 38.99
N ASP A 11 13.58 -18.26 40.17
CA ASP A 11 12.21 -17.82 40.28
C ASP A 11 11.97 -16.64 39.33
N PRO A 12 10.86 -16.62 38.59
CA PRO A 12 10.56 -15.52 37.69
C PRO A 12 10.54 -14.21 38.48
N LEU A 13 11.06 -13.14 37.87
CA LEU A 13 10.98 -11.79 38.45
C LEU A 13 9.53 -11.51 38.91
N PRO A 14 9.31 -10.87 40.07
CA PRO A 14 7.98 -10.41 40.48
C PRO A 14 7.28 -9.65 39.35
N ALA A 15 5.97 -9.88 39.17
CA ALA A 15 5.19 -9.32 38.07
C ALA A 15 5.31 -7.78 37.98
N GLU A 16 5.27 -7.10 39.13
CA GLU A 16 5.45 -5.65 39.23
C GLU A 16 6.79 -5.18 38.66
N LEU A 17 7.89 -5.91 38.91
CA LEU A 17 9.19 -5.58 38.34
C LEU A 17 9.23 -5.83 36.84
N GLN A 18 8.58 -6.89 36.35
CA GLN A 18 8.46 -7.14 34.91
C GLN A 18 7.71 -5.99 34.22
N GLU A 19 6.59 -5.53 34.79
CA GLU A 19 5.80 -4.41 34.28
C GLU A 19 6.63 -3.12 34.24
N ARG A 20 7.37 -2.80 35.30
CA ARG A 20 8.25 -1.62 35.34
C ARG A 20 9.39 -1.70 34.32
N ILE A 21 10.00 -2.87 34.14
CA ILE A 21 11.03 -3.07 33.11
C ILE A 21 10.42 -2.86 31.73
N VAL A 22 9.30 -3.54 31.43
CA VAL A 22 8.61 -3.42 30.15
C VAL A 22 8.19 -1.97 29.88
N ALA A 23 7.76 -1.21 30.89
CA ALA A 23 7.38 0.20 30.75
C ALA A 23 8.54 1.10 30.31
N LEU A 24 9.80 0.74 30.57
CA LEU A 24 10.99 1.55 30.25
C LEU A 24 11.73 1.10 28.98
N LEU A 25 11.52 -0.14 28.53
CA LEU A 25 12.29 -0.67 27.40
C LEU A 25 11.93 -0.03 26.05
N PRO A 26 12.91 0.28 25.17
CA PRO A 26 12.64 0.71 23.82
C PRO A 26 12.00 -0.42 22.99
N LEU A 27 11.34 -0.08 21.89
CA LEU A 27 10.56 -1.00 21.07
C LEU A 27 11.42 -2.14 20.47
N ARG A 28 12.72 -1.94 20.22
CA ARG A 28 13.65 -3.05 19.85
C ARG A 28 13.72 -4.11 20.93
N ASP A 29 13.90 -3.70 22.18
CA ASP A 29 14.12 -4.63 23.28
C ASP A 29 12.79 -5.32 23.63
N LEU A 30 11.66 -4.60 23.51
CA LEU A 30 10.32 -5.19 23.57
C LEU A 30 10.10 -6.24 22.46
N LYS A 31 10.56 -5.98 21.23
CA LYS A 31 10.48 -6.96 20.13
C LYS A 31 11.27 -8.23 20.43
N ALA A 32 12.43 -8.12 21.09
CA ALA A 32 13.19 -9.30 21.53
C ALA A 32 12.42 -10.10 22.59
N LEU A 33 11.77 -9.42 23.55
CA LEU A 33 10.93 -10.06 24.57
C LEU A 33 9.69 -10.76 24.01
N CYS A 34 9.20 -10.35 22.84
CA CYS A 34 8.10 -11.05 22.15
C CYS A 34 8.46 -12.50 21.75
N ALA A 35 9.74 -12.89 21.76
CA ALA A 35 10.13 -14.30 21.62
C ALA A 35 9.58 -15.17 22.77
N HIS A 36 9.16 -14.56 23.88
CA HIS A 36 8.51 -15.22 25.00
C HIS A 36 7.00 -14.96 24.96
N PRO A 37 6.14 -15.91 24.53
CA PRO A 37 4.72 -15.66 24.27
C PRO A 37 3.94 -15.08 25.45
N ARG A 38 4.33 -15.43 26.68
CA ARG A 38 3.74 -14.91 27.93
C ARG A 38 3.92 -13.40 28.11
N MET A 39 4.95 -12.79 27.51
CA MET A 39 5.21 -11.36 27.62
C MET A 39 4.40 -10.51 26.63
N ILE A 40 3.88 -11.10 25.54
CA ILE A 40 3.19 -10.36 24.48
C ILE A 40 2.00 -9.53 24.99
N PRO A 41 1.10 -10.05 25.87
CA PRO A 41 0.00 -9.25 26.39
C PRO A 41 0.48 -8.05 27.22
N THR A 42 1.45 -8.26 28.11
CA THR A 42 2.05 -7.20 28.94
C THR A 42 2.69 -6.12 28.08
N ILE A 43 3.48 -6.52 27.07
CA ILE A 43 4.11 -5.58 26.12
C ILE A 43 3.06 -4.74 25.39
N ARG A 44 1.97 -5.35 24.92
CA ARG A 44 0.88 -4.63 24.23
C ARG A 44 0.19 -3.62 25.13
N VAL A 45 -0.09 -4.00 26.39
CA VAL A 45 -0.71 -3.09 27.38
C VAL A 45 0.19 -1.89 27.64
N HIS A 46 1.48 -2.11 27.92
CA HIS A 46 2.40 -1.00 28.18
C HIS A 46 2.64 -0.11 26.96
N LEU A 47 2.79 -0.67 25.76
CA LEU A 47 2.91 0.15 24.55
C LEU A 47 1.67 1.01 24.33
N LYS A 48 0.47 0.45 24.50
CA LYS A 48 -0.78 1.21 24.42
C LYS A 48 -0.83 2.31 25.48
N GLN A 49 -0.43 2.00 26.71
CA GLN A 49 -0.40 2.95 27.83
C GLN A 49 0.55 4.12 27.55
N ARG A 50 1.75 3.87 27.00
CA ARG A 50 2.68 4.95 26.59
C ARG A 50 2.07 5.90 25.57
N VAL A 51 1.34 5.36 24.60
CA VAL A 51 0.66 6.19 23.59
C VAL A 51 -0.41 7.04 24.25
N ILE A 52 -1.23 6.45 25.14
CA ILE A 52 -2.27 7.17 25.88
C ILE A 52 -1.67 8.29 26.74
N GLU A 53 -0.62 8.00 27.53
CA GLU A 53 0.06 9.00 28.36
C GLU A 53 0.66 10.14 27.51
N THR A 54 1.25 9.80 26.36
CA THR A 54 1.77 10.80 25.42
C THR A 54 0.64 11.70 24.91
N LEU A 55 -0.52 11.15 24.55
CA LEU A 55 -1.67 11.92 24.09
C LEU A 55 -2.29 12.77 25.21
N ASP A 56 -2.41 12.21 26.41
CA ASP A 56 -2.98 12.87 27.59
C ASP A 56 -2.09 14.04 28.05
N SER A 57 -0.77 13.94 27.90
CA SER A 57 0.16 15.05 28.17
C SER A 57 -0.07 16.26 27.25
N PHE A 58 -0.69 16.03 26.09
CA PHE A 58 -1.16 17.06 25.15
C PHE A 58 -2.64 17.41 25.33
N ARG A 59 -3.27 16.98 26.42
CA ARG A 59 -4.69 17.21 26.75
C ARG A 59 -5.68 16.54 25.80
N LEU A 60 -5.23 15.63 24.94
CA LEU A 60 -6.13 14.79 24.17
C LEU A 60 -6.63 13.65 25.05
N LYS A 61 -7.79 13.07 24.71
CA LYS A 61 -8.24 11.84 25.35
C LYS A 61 -7.64 10.65 24.60
N GLY A 62 -6.72 9.92 25.24
CA GLY A 62 -5.94 8.86 24.58
C GLY A 62 -6.76 7.84 23.79
N GLN A 63 -7.76 7.21 24.43
CA GLN A 63 -8.56 6.16 23.76
C GLN A 63 -9.41 6.70 22.60
N GLU A 64 -10.15 7.80 22.81
CA GLU A 64 -10.96 8.43 21.74
C GLU A 64 -10.08 8.83 20.54
N THR A 65 -8.85 9.27 20.80
CA THR A 65 -7.89 9.63 19.75
C THR A 65 -7.37 8.41 18.97
N LEU A 66 -7.10 7.29 19.65
CA LEU A 66 -6.71 6.03 18.99
C LEU A 66 -7.82 5.47 18.11
N ASP A 67 -9.08 5.59 18.54
CA ASP A 67 -10.25 5.18 17.76
C ASP A 67 -10.41 6.06 16.51
N MET A 68 -10.20 7.37 16.64
CA MET A 68 -10.14 8.30 15.51
C MET A 68 -9.02 7.92 14.53
N MET A 69 -7.82 7.63 15.03
CA MET A 69 -6.68 7.22 14.20
C MET A 69 -6.97 5.94 13.42
N SER A 70 -7.60 4.95 14.07
CA SER A 70 -8.01 3.70 13.42
C SER A 70 -9.05 3.93 12.32
N THR A 71 -10.06 4.75 12.60
CA THR A 71 -11.18 5.01 11.68
C THR A 71 -10.74 5.82 10.46
N SER A 72 -9.94 6.87 10.69
CA SER A 72 -9.49 7.79 9.63
C SER A 72 -8.21 7.35 8.94
N ARG A 73 -7.59 6.24 9.39
CA ARG A 73 -6.23 5.82 9.01
C ARG A 73 -5.19 6.92 9.25
N THR A 74 -5.40 7.75 10.26
CA THR A 74 -4.43 8.77 10.67
C THR A 74 -3.30 8.12 11.47
N VAL A 75 -2.08 8.60 11.29
CA VAL A 75 -0.91 8.15 12.08
C VAL A 75 -0.29 9.32 12.83
N LEU A 76 0.32 9.05 13.99
CA LEU A 76 1.13 9.98 14.76
C LEU A 76 2.60 9.75 14.42
N SER A 77 3.38 10.82 14.19
CA SER A 77 4.82 10.71 13.88
C SER A 77 5.63 11.87 14.49
N GLY A 78 6.92 11.98 14.16
CA GLY A 78 7.84 12.97 14.69
C GLY A 78 8.33 12.65 16.11
N SER A 79 8.64 13.68 16.91
CA SER A 79 9.22 13.52 18.25
C SER A 79 8.33 12.73 19.21
N ALA A 80 7.01 12.84 19.10
CA ALA A 80 6.09 12.08 19.94
C ALA A 80 6.16 10.58 19.65
N ALA A 81 6.20 10.19 18.37
CA ALA A 81 6.37 8.79 18.00
C ALA A 81 7.76 8.27 18.39
N LEU A 82 8.80 9.10 18.27
CA LEU A 82 10.16 8.77 18.74
C LEU A 82 10.18 8.48 20.24
N GLU A 83 9.55 9.31 21.07
CA GLU A 83 9.45 9.09 22.51
C GLU A 83 8.65 7.82 22.86
N ILE A 84 7.59 7.51 22.11
CA ILE A 84 6.81 6.28 22.31
C ILE A 84 7.64 5.03 22.00
N VAL A 85 8.38 5.03 20.87
CA VAL A 85 9.19 3.86 20.46
C VAL A 85 10.50 3.74 21.26
N SER A 86 11.00 4.84 21.80
CA SER A 86 12.26 4.92 22.54
C SER A 86 12.10 5.89 23.72
N PRO A 87 11.53 5.45 24.85
CA PRO A 87 11.29 6.32 26.01
C PRO A 87 12.57 6.98 26.52
N GLY A 88 12.48 8.25 26.90
CA GLY A 88 13.62 9.07 27.33
C GLY A 88 14.54 9.50 26.17
N SER A 89 14.07 9.42 24.92
CA SER A 89 14.83 9.88 23.76
C SER A 89 14.70 11.38 23.55
N CYS A 90 13.49 11.93 23.71
CA CYS A 90 13.24 13.36 23.64
C CYS A 90 11.90 13.73 24.26
N GLU A 91 11.80 14.89 24.90
CA GLU A 91 10.48 15.42 25.27
C GLU A 91 9.74 15.92 24.02
N PRO A 92 8.52 15.42 23.73
CA PRO A 92 7.78 15.87 22.55
C PRO A 92 7.33 17.33 22.71
N ASN A 93 7.77 18.18 21.79
CA ASN A 93 7.35 19.58 21.74
C ASN A 93 5.95 19.77 21.13
N ASN A 94 5.57 18.87 20.21
CA ASN A 94 4.29 18.86 19.53
C ASN A 94 3.85 17.43 19.18
N LEU A 95 2.57 17.27 18.85
CA LEU A 95 2.07 16.07 18.18
C LEU A 95 1.94 16.35 16.68
N ASN A 96 2.40 15.43 15.83
CA ASN A 96 2.26 15.53 14.38
C ASN A 96 1.41 14.37 13.87
N PHE A 97 0.15 14.65 13.54
CA PHE A 97 -0.76 13.70 12.89
C PHE A 97 -0.64 13.80 11.38
N TYR A 98 -0.65 12.67 10.70
CA TYR A 98 -0.62 12.55 9.26
C TYR A 98 -1.84 11.76 8.79
N CYS A 99 -2.65 12.36 7.92
CA CYS A 99 -3.92 11.80 7.45
C CYS A 99 -3.84 11.50 5.95
N PRO A 100 -4.55 10.47 5.44
CA PRO A 100 -4.83 10.32 4.01
C PRO A 100 -5.42 11.59 3.38
N VAL A 101 -5.24 11.75 2.07
CA VAL A 101 -5.92 12.81 1.30
C VAL A 101 -7.44 12.76 1.53
N GLY A 102 -8.04 13.91 1.86
CA GLY A 102 -9.47 14.07 2.12
C GLY A 102 -9.91 13.75 3.56
N SER A 103 -9.06 13.18 4.40
CA SER A 103 -9.44 12.67 5.72
C SER A 103 -9.07 13.57 6.90
N ALA A 104 -8.32 14.65 6.68
CA ALA A 104 -7.84 15.54 7.75
C ALA A 104 -8.98 16.11 8.61
N HIS A 105 -10.16 16.33 8.02
CA HIS A 105 -11.33 16.83 8.72
C HIS A 105 -11.80 15.93 9.87
N HIS A 106 -11.60 14.60 9.80
CA HIS A 106 -11.92 13.68 10.90
C HIS A 106 -11.02 13.93 12.11
N ALA A 107 -9.70 14.07 11.87
CA ALA A 107 -8.74 14.37 12.94
C ALA A 107 -8.99 15.76 13.54
N LEU A 108 -9.23 16.76 12.69
CA LEU A 108 -9.56 18.12 13.13
C LEU A 108 -10.83 18.15 13.99
N SER A 109 -11.90 17.49 13.55
CA SER A 109 -13.16 17.43 14.30
C SER A 109 -12.97 16.76 15.66
N ALA A 110 -12.25 15.64 15.73
CA ALA A 110 -11.98 14.96 17.00
C ALA A 110 -11.09 15.76 17.96
N ILE A 111 -10.13 16.53 17.45
CA ILE A 111 -9.25 17.34 18.30
C ILE A 111 -9.97 18.62 18.75
N LEU A 112 -10.71 19.29 17.88
CA LEU A 112 -11.40 20.55 18.18
C LEU A 112 -12.58 20.38 19.17
N THR A 113 -13.15 19.18 19.31
CA THR A 113 -14.13 18.89 20.37
C THR A 113 -13.48 18.82 21.76
N THR A 114 -12.16 18.66 21.83
CA THR A 114 -11.40 18.72 23.08
C THR A 114 -11.27 20.18 23.52
N LYS A 115 -11.76 20.48 24.73
CA LYS A 115 -11.79 21.85 25.26
C LYS A 115 -10.39 22.49 25.22
N GLY A 116 -10.32 23.72 24.70
CA GLY A 116 -9.14 24.58 24.78
C GLY A 116 -8.24 24.60 23.54
N PHE A 117 -8.46 23.71 22.56
CA PHE A 117 -7.76 23.79 21.28
C PHE A 117 -8.45 24.77 20.32
N VAL A 118 -7.64 25.59 19.65
CA VAL A 118 -8.09 26.46 18.55
C VAL A 118 -7.20 26.25 17.33
N GLU A 119 -7.79 26.36 16.15
CA GLU A 119 -7.04 26.40 14.91
C GLU A 119 -6.36 27.76 14.75
N THR A 120 -5.07 27.74 14.48
CA THR A 120 -4.29 28.93 14.14
C THR A 120 -3.97 28.90 12.66
N PRO A 121 -4.24 29.99 11.90
CA PRO A 121 -3.87 30.07 10.50
C PRO A 121 -2.38 29.80 10.34
N MET A 122 -2.05 28.84 9.48
CA MET A 122 -0.67 28.51 9.16
C MET A 122 -0.54 28.39 7.65
N SER A 123 0.25 29.29 7.05
CA SER A 123 0.60 29.12 5.64
C SER A 123 1.68 28.04 5.53
N LEU A 124 1.58 27.21 4.48
CA LEU A 124 2.57 26.18 4.20
C LEU A 124 3.98 26.78 4.02
N LYS A 125 4.05 28.00 3.48
CA LYS A 125 5.28 28.79 3.34
C LYS A 125 5.90 29.16 4.69
N THR A 126 5.09 29.56 5.67
CA THR A 126 5.56 29.96 7.01
C THR A 126 6.25 28.78 7.72
N LEU A 127 5.66 27.59 7.65
CA LEU A 127 6.28 26.41 8.27
C LEU A 127 7.58 26.00 7.56
N MET A 128 7.63 26.12 6.23
CA MET A 128 8.86 25.86 5.48
C MET A 128 9.94 26.91 5.76
N SER A 129 9.60 28.17 6.03
CA SER A 129 10.60 29.16 6.42
C SER A 129 11.14 28.97 7.84
N GLU A 130 10.32 28.47 8.78
CA GLU A 130 10.71 28.29 10.19
C GLU A 130 11.58 27.03 10.41
N ARG A 131 11.42 26.00 9.57
CA ARG A 131 12.14 24.73 9.70
C ARG A 131 13.38 24.70 8.81
N SER A 132 14.45 25.35 9.26
CA SER A 132 15.86 25.13 8.86
C SER A 132 16.35 25.76 7.52
N PRO A 133 17.60 26.28 7.48
CA PRO A 133 18.26 26.83 6.28
C PRO A 133 18.49 25.83 5.13
N PHE A 134 18.16 24.55 5.30
CA PHE A 134 18.29 23.53 4.25
C PHE A 134 17.12 23.49 3.24
N ASN A 135 16.12 24.38 3.38
CA ASN A 135 14.90 24.42 2.54
C ASN A 135 15.07 25.11 1.17
N LYS A 136 16.10 24.71 0.40
CA LYS A 136 16.08 24.94 -1.06
C LYS A 136 15.32 23.85 -1.83
N PHE A 137 14.80 22.84 -1.15
CA PHE A 137 13.94 21.82 -1.76
C PHE A 137 12.49 22.31 -1.78
N GLU A 138 12.19 23.18 -2.74
CA GLU A 138 10.82 23.40 -3.21
C GLU A 138 10.31 22.08 -3.79
N VAL A 139 9.42 21.38 -3.09
CA VAL A 139 8.30 20.55 -3.59
C VAL A 139 7.65 19.89 -2.37
N ASN A 140 6.33 20.03 -2.22
CA ASN A 140 5.50 19.41 -1.18
C ASN A 140 5.97 17.99 -0.81
N ASN A 141 6.67 17.86 0.32
CA ASN A 141 7.20 16.63 0.93
C ASN A 141 6.06 15.67 1.31
N GLY A 142 5.29 15.19 0.34
CA GLY A 142 4.09 14.40 0.54
C GLY A 142 2.89 15.14 1.14
N VAL A 143 3.02 16.41 1.56
CA VAL A 143 1.95 17.15 2.27
C VAL A 143 1.11 17.99 1.30
N LYS A 144 -0.21 17.83 1.34
CA LYS A 144 -1.20 18.61 0.57
C LYS A 144 -1.66 19.84 1.34
N ARG A 145 -2.00 19.67 2.62
CA ARG A 145 -2.50 20.72 3.52
C ARG A 145 -1.93 20.52 4.91
N LEU A 146 -1.84 21.61 5.67
CA LEU A 146 -1.30 21.61 7.01
C LEU A 146 -2.21 22.48 7.89
N TYR A 147 -2.51 21.97 9.08
CA TYR A 147 -3.30 22.66 10.09
C TYR A 147 -2.51 22.69 11.39
N ARG A 148 -2.51 23.84 12.06
CA ARG A 148 -1.90 23.99 13.39
C ARG A 148 -2.97 24.30 14.41
N LEU A 149 -3.02 23.48 15.44
CA LEU A 149 -3.90 23.61 16.57
C LEU A 149 -3.07 23.98 17.79
N VAL A 150 -3.56 24.90 18.61
CA VAL A 150 -2.89 25.35 19.84
C VAL A 150 -3.84 25.21 21.01
N HIS A 151 -3.39 24.55 22.08
CA HIS A 151 -4.12 24.52 23.33
C HIS A 151 -3.88 25.84 24.08
N LEU A 152 -4.91 26.70 24.17
CA LEU A 152 -4.76 28.06 24.69
C LEU A 152 -4.14 28.14 26.10
N PRO A 153 -4.54 27.27 27.08
CA PRO A 153 -3.96 27.31 28.42
C PRO A 153 -2.51 26.83 28.51
N THR A 154 -2.16 25.72 27.87
CA THR A 154 -0.83 25.09 28.04
C THR A 154 0.17 25.44 26.94
N LYS A 155 -0.29 26.12 25.88
CA LYS A 155 0.49 26.41 24.65
C LYS A 155 1.02 25.17 23.93
N LYS A 156 0.60 23.96 24.31
CA LYS A 156 0.94 22.73 23.58
C LYS A 156 0.34 22.81 22.17
N THR A 157 1.09 22.30 21.20
CA THR A 157 0.74 22.43 19.78
C THR A 157 0.52 21.06 19.15
N ILE A 158 -0.44 21.00 18.24
CA ILE A 158 -0.72 19.83 17.42
C ILE A 158 -0.69 20.27 15.96
N ILE A 159 0.01 19.49 15.14
CA ILE A 159 0.06 19.66 13.70
C ILE A 159 -0.73 18.52 13.08
N VAL A 160 -1.66 18.84 12.17
CA VAL A 160 -2.36 17.86 11.34
C VAL A 160 -1.96 18.10 9.89
N ALA A 161 -1.31 17.12 9.28
CA ALA A 161 -0.83 17.16 7.91
C ALA A 161 -1.67 16.23 7.03
N GLU A 162 -2.31 16.77 6.01
CA GLU A 162 -3.01 15.99 4.99
C GLU A 162 -2.01 15.53 3.93
N SER A 163 -1.94 14.23 3.66
CA SER A 163 -1.12 13.66 2.58
C SER A 163 -1.66 14.06 1.19
N ILE A 164 -0.79 14.11 0.20
CA ILE A 164 -1.16 14.21 -1.22
C ILE A 164 -1.72 12.91 -1.80
N SER A 165 -1.66 11.81 -1.05
CA SER A 165 -2.11 10.47 -1.46
C SER A 165 -3.02 9.82 -0.43
N ALA A 166 -3.60 8.66 -0.76
CA ALA A 166 -4.36 7.84 0.18
C ALA A 166 -3.49 7.28 1.34
N SER A 167 -2.16 7.30 1.21
CA SER A 167 -1.26 6.87 2.27
C SER A 167 -0.87 8.05 3.17
N PRO A 168 -1.10 7.97 4.50
CA PRO A 168 -0.63 8.97 5.46
C PRO A 168 0.89 8.91 5.65
N LEU A 169 1.56 7.87 5.16
CA LEU A 169 3.00 7.68 5.33
C LEU A 169 3.83 8.48 4.34
N ALA A 170 3.24 8.90 3.21
CA ALA A 170 3.98 9.61 2.17
C ALA A 170 4.77 10.81 2.72
N PRO A 171 4.21 11.70 3.58
CA PRO A 171 4.98 12.77 4.20
C PRO A 171 6.12 12.34 5.12
N ILE A 172 5.93 11.26 5.88
CA ILE A 172 6.88 10.78 6.89
C ILE A 172 8.17 10.29 6.22
N LEU A 173 8.02 9.66 5.06
CA LEU A 173 9.15 9.20 4.25
C LEU A 173 10.02 10.33 3.69
N PHE A 174 9.56 11.58 3.76
CA PHE A 174 10.32 12.77 3.36
C PHE A 174 10.89 13.55 4.54
N PHE A 175 10.87 13.00 5.75
CA PHE A 175 11.54 13.63 6.88
C PHE A 175 13.05 13.74 6.64
N HIS A 176 13.63 14.80 7.19
CA HIS A 176 15.07 15.09 7.09
C HIS A 176 15.94 14.24 8.02
N SER A 177 15.31 13.41 8.84
CA SER A 177 15.93 12.63 9.90
C SER A 177 15.23 11.28 10.00
N THR A 178 16.01 10.20 9.97
CA THR A 178 15.52 8.83 10.19
C THR A 178 14.96 8.64 11.60
N LEU A 179 15.43 9.41 12.58
CA LEU A 179 14.92 9.42 13.96
C LEU A 179 13.46 9.85 14.05
N LEU A 180 13.00 10.65 13.08
CA LEU A 180 11.62 11.13 13.05
C LEU A 180 10.71 10.21 12.23
N MET A 181 11.26 9.24 11.48
CA MET A 181 10.51 8.32 10.61
C MET A 181 9.87 7.15 11.39
N ASN A 182 9.57 7.37 12.67
CA ASN A 182 8.79 6.47 13.50
C ASN A 182 7.32 6.90 13.43
N TYR A 183 6.39 5.96 13.50
CA TYR A 183 4.97 6.30 13.50
C TYR A 183 4.12 5.34 14.31
N VAL A 184 2.99 5.84 14.79
CA VAL A 184 2.01 5.13 15.59
C VAL A 184 0.68 5.19 14.87
N THR A 185 0.07 4.02 14.62
CA THR A 185 -1.31 3.89 14.15
C THR A 185 -2.24 3.75 15.34
N GLY A 186 -3.56 3.68 15.12
CA GLY A 186 -4.50 3.40 16.22
C GLY A 186 -4.29 2.05 16.92
N THR A 187 -3.49 1.14 16.35
CA THR A 187 -3.29 -0.23 16.86
C THR A 187 -1.83 -0.69 16.91
N SER A 188 -0.86 0.10 16.47
CA SER A 188 0.53 -0.34 16.32
C SER A 188 1.52 0.81 16.46
N ALA A 189 2.73 0.51 16.92
CA ALA A 189 3.88 1.42 16.89
C ALA A 189 4.97 0.82 15.98
N ILE A 190 5.50 1.64 15.06
CA ILE A 190 6.43 1.21 14.02
C ILE A 190 7.67 2.11 14.06
N SER A 191 8.84 1.48 14.02
CA SER A 191 10.12 2.14 13.74
C SER A 191 10.63 1.71 12.38
N LEU A 192 10.77 2.65 11.44
CA LEU A 192 11.25 2.35 10.09
C LEU A 192 12.75 2.06 10.04
N TYR A 193 13.52 2.65 10.96
CA TYR A 193 14.97 2.47 11.09
C TYR A 193 15.32 2.15 12.54
N PRO A 194 14.99 0.95 13.03
CA PRO A 194 15.17 0.61 14.43
C PRO A 194 16.63 0.81 14.86
N GLU A 195 17.60 0.25 14.14
CA GLU A 195 19.02 0.33 14.48
C GLU A 195 19.49 1.78 14.63
N LEU A 196 19.21 2.64 13.64
CA LEU A 196 19.57 4.05 13.67
C LEU A 196 18.82 4.82 14.78
N THR A 197 17.55 4.52 14.99
CA THR A 197 16.70 5.15 16.01
C THR A 197 17.25 4.91 17.41
N TYR A 198 17.61 3.67 17.75
CA TYR A 198 18.08 3.33 19.09
C TYR A 198 19.54 3.70 19.32
N GLU A 199 20.35 3.76 18.26
CA GLU A 199 21.73 4.29 18.34
C GLU A 199 21.78 5.82 18.37
N ARG A 200 20.62 6.50 18.25
CA ARG A 200 20.51 7.97 18.11
C ARG A 200 21.39 8.52 16.99
N LYS A 201 21.59 7.72 15.94
CA LYS A 201 22.33 8.11 14.75
C LYS A 201 21.37 8.71 13.75
N ASP A 202 21.44 10.03 13.60
CA ASP A 202 20.74 10.71 12.53
C ASP A 202 21.56 10.60 11.24
N VAL A 203 20.95 10.05 10.20
CA VAL A 203 21.48 10.12 8.85
C VAL A 203 20.74 11.27 8.16
N HIS A 204 21.28 12.47 8.32
CA HIS A 204 20.79 13.66 7.64
C HIS A 204 20.95 13.49 6.12
N HIS A 205 19.85 13.15 5.44
CA HIS A 205 19.72 13.13 3.98
C HIS A 205 20.88 12.47 3.21
N GLU A 206 21.33 11.29 3.63
CA GLU A 206 21.64 10.31 2.58
C GLU A 206 20.30 9.86 1.96
N PRO A 207 20.24 9.64 0.64
CA PRO A 207 19.06 9.04 0.02
C PRO A 207 18.72 7.75 0.78
N ILE A 208 17.42 7.54 1.08
CA ILE A 208 16.92 6.34 1.75
C ILE A 208 17.65 5.12 1.17
N PRO A 209 18.27 4.24 1.98
CA PRO A 209 18.95 3.06 1.47
C PRO A 209 18.09 2.31 0.46
N THR A 210 18.67 1.86 -0.65
CA THR A 210 17.90 1.36 -1.81
C THR A 210 17.02 0.17 -1.44
N ASP A 211 17.49 -0.69 -0.53
CA ASP A 211 16.77 -1.81 0.07
C ASP A 211 15.52 -1.36 0.84
N ILE A 212 15.62 -0.27 1.62
CA ILE A 212 14.48 0.30 2.33
C ILE A 212 13.50 0.97 1.37
N GLN A 213 14.00 1.66 0.34
CA GLN A 213 13.13 2.17 -0.73
C GLN A 213 12.36 1.01 -1.36
N GLU A 214 13.02 -0.07 -1.75
CA GLU A 214 12.37 -1.24 -2.33
C GLU A 214 11.33 -1.85 -1.38
N LEU A 215 11.60 -1.95 -0.07
CA LEU A 215 10.63 -2.44 0.92
C LEU A 215 9.37 -1.56 0.97
N ILE A 216 9.54 -0.24 1.07
CA ILE A 216 8.45 0.73 1.05
C ILE A 216 7.69 0.63 -0.27
N LEU A 217 8.41 0.68 -1.38
CA LEU A 217 7.82 0.63 -2.70
C LEU A 217 7.09 -0.70 -2.89
N ASN A 218 7.51 -1.82 -2.31
CA ASN A 218 6.84 -3.12 -2.41
C ASN A 218 5.44 -3.11 -1.78
N ILE A 219 5.20 -2.34 -0.73
CA ILE A 219 3.89 -2.27 -0.05
C ILE A 219 2.96 -1.18 -0.60
N LEU A 220 3.50 -0.19 -1.33
CA LEU A 220 2.69 0.93 -1.81
C LEU A 220 1.79 0.53 -3.00
N PRO A 221 0.51 0.92 -3.01
CA PRO A 221 -0.35 0.70 -4.16
C PRO A 221 -0.02 1.68 -5.30
N LEU A 222 -0.51 1.42 -6.51
CA LEU A 222 -0.13 2.19 -7.70
C LEU A 222 -0.44 3.69 -7.59
N THR A 223 -1.48 4.14 -6.88
CA THR A 223 -1.72 5.59 -6.73
C THR A 223 -0.60 6.27 -5.96
N SER A 224 -0.12 5.62 -4.91
CA SER A 224 0.97 6.12 -4.08
C SER A 224 2.26 6.15 -4.91
N LEU A 225 2.50 5.11 -5.70
CA LEU A 225 3.64 5.08 -6.63
C LEU A 225 3.55 6.17 -7.72
N ARG A 226 2.34 6.46 -8.25
CA ARG A 226 2.12 7.53 -9.23
C ARG A 226 2.47 8.90 -8.64
N VAL A 227 2.02 9.15 -7.41
CA VAL A 227 2.33 10.36 -6.67
C VAL A 227 3.83 10.51 -6.46
N LEU A 228 4.51 9.44 -6.01
CA LEU A 228 5.97 9.45 -5.85
C LEU A 228 6.69 9.63 -7.20
N GLY A 229 6.20 9.01 -8.28
CA GLY A 229 6.80 9.10 -9.61
C GLY A 229 6.75 10.49 -10.24
N ASN A 230 5.91 11.39 -9.72
CA ASN A 230 5.91 12.81 -10.13
C ASN A 230 7.14 13.55 -9.58
N LEU A 231 7.80 13.04 -8.55
CA LEU A 231 9.04 13.60 -8.02
C LEU A 231 10.21 13.23 -8.94
N PRO A 232 10.98 14.20 -9.48
CA PRO A 232 12.04 13.93 -10.44
C PRO A 232 13.03 12.86 -9.99
N ARG A 233 13.40 12.85 -8.71
CA ARG A 233 14.35 11.89 -8.11
C ARG A 233 13.80 10.46 -8.00
N MET A 234 12.49 10.30 -7.85
CA MET A 234 11.85 8.99 -7.66
C MET A 234 11.37 8.38 -8.98
N ARG A 235 11.24 9.18 -10.04
CA ARG A 235 10.64 8.74 -11.31
C ARG A 235 11.25 7.46 -11.86
N ASP A 236 12.58 7.38 -11.92
CA ASP A 236 13.26 6.22 -12.49
C ASP A 236 13.28 5.03 -11.53
N VAL A 237 13.34 5.28 -10.22
CA VAL A 237 13.20 4.24 -9.19
C VAL A 237 11.81 3.60 -9.29
N ILE A 238 10.75 4.41 -9.37
CA ILE A 238 9.37 3.94 -9.50
C ILE A 238 9.15 3.17 -10.80
N ARG A 239 9.71 3.64 -11.92
CA ARG A 239 9.63 2.92 -13.21
C ARG A 239 10.30 1.55 -13.15
N ARG A 240 11.50 1.48 -12.57
CA ARG A 240 12.24 0.22 -12.39
C ARG A 240 11.44 -0.73 -11.50
N HIS A 241 10.95 -0.24 -10.36
CA HIS A 241 10.14 -1.01 -9.42
C HIS A 241 8.84 -1.55 -10.05
N LEU A 242 8.12 -0.72 -10.81
CA LEU A 242 6.92 -1.17 -11.53
C LEU A 242 7.26 -2.24 -12.57
N LYS A 243 8.37 -2.10 -13.29
CA LYS A 243 8.86 -3.14 -14.22
C LYS A 243 9.16 -4.44 -13.46
N GLU A 244 9.83 -4.38 -12.31
CA GLU A 244 10.14 -5.54 -11.48
C GLU A 244 8.88 -6.23 -10.95
N ARG A 245 7.84 -5.49 -10.57
CA ARG A 245 6.53 -6.06 -10.20
C ARG A 245 5.90 -6.84 -11.35
N VAL A 246 5.90 -6.26 -12.55
CA VAL A 246 5.41 -6.93 -13.76
C VAL A 246 6.20 -8.21 -14.03
N VAL A 247 7.53 -8.13 -13.95
CA VAL A 247 8.42 -9.28 -14.15
C VAL A 247 8.15 -10.37 -13.11
N ARG A 248 8.00 -10.01 -11.83
CA ARG A 248 7.71 -10.97 -10.75
C ARG A 248 6.41 -11.72 -10.98
N VAL A 249 5.34 -11.02 -11.38
CA VAL A 249 4.05 -11.63 -11.69
C VAL A 249 4.15 -12.54 -12.91
N LEU A 250 4.79 -12.10 -13.99
CA LEU A 250 4.94 -12.91 -15.22
C LEU A 250 5.86 -14.12 -15.00
N LYS A 251 6.94 -13.98 -14.23
CA LYS A 251 7.93 -15.04 -13.96
C LYS A 251 7.29 -16.25 -13.26
N ALA A 252 6.25 -16.03 -12.47
CA ALA A 252 5.49 -17.10 -11.83
C ALA A 252 4.76 -18.04 -12.83
N PHE A 253 4.57 -17.60 -14.08
CA PHE A 253 3.89 -18.37 -15.15
C PHE A 253 4.81 -18.71 -16.31
N LEU A 254 5.69 -17.79 -16.69
CA LEU A 254 6.51 -17.86 -17.89
C LEU A 254 7.97 -18.27 -17.63
N LYS A 255 8.35 -18.44 -16.36
CA LYS A 255 9.74 -18.71 -15.93
C LYS A 255 10.70 -17.68 -16.54
N ASP A 256 11.59 -18.09 -17.43
CA ASP A 256 12.64 -17.24 -17.99
C ASP A 256 12.22 -16.51 -19.29
N ASP A 257 11.02 -16.75 -19.81
CA ASP A 257 10.55 -16.17 -21.08
C ASP A 257 9.85 -14.80 -20.94
N VAL A 258 10.04 -14.13 -19.79
CA VAL A 258 9.35 -12.86 -19.46
C VAL A 258 9.71 -11.74 -20.43
N ASP A 259 10.99 -11.58 -20.78
CA ASP A 259 11.43 -10.49 -21.67
C ASP A 259 10.88 -10.64 -23.09
N ASN A 260 10.80 -11.87 -23.60
CA ASN A 260 10.18 -12.17 -24.89
C ASN A 260 8.67 -11.93 -24.85
N CYS A 261 7.99 -12.25 -23.75
CA CYS A 261 6.58 -11.93 -23.57
C CYS A 261 6.35 -10.41 -23.60
N LEU A 262 7.17 -9.64 -22.89
CA LEU A 262 7.09 -8.18 -22.90
C LEU A 262 7.41 -7.62 -24.29
N ALA A 263 8.34 -8.21 -25.04
CA ALA A 263 8.63 -7.84 -26.43
C ALA A 263 7.44 -8.13 -27.35
N MET A 264 6.80 -9.29 -27.22
CA MET A 264 5.58 -9.64 -27.93
C MET A 264 4.47 -8.61 -27.62
N MET A 265 4.23 -8.30 -26.34
CA MET A 265 3.24 -7.30 -25.94
C MET A 265 3.52 -5.91 -26.56
N ARG A 266 4.79 -5.51 -26.69
CA ARG A 266 5.17 -4.26 -27.38
C ARG A 266 4.89 -4.32 -28.88
N LEU A 267 5.16 -5.45 -29.52
CA LEU A 267 5.04 -5.63 -30.96
C LEU A 267 3.59 -5.74 -31.42
N THR A 268 2.77 -6.46 -30.66
CA THR A 268 1.37 -6.75 -31.00
C THR A 268 0.38 -5.75 -30.41
N GLY A 269 0.83 -4.92 -29.45
CA GLY A 269 -0.06 -4.11 -28.62
C GLY A 269 -0.89 -4.95 -27.65
N THR A 270 -0.51 -6.20 -27.38
CA THR A 270 -1.20 -7.04 -26.38
C THR A 270 -0.99 -6.49 -24.97
N VAL A 271 -2.04 -6.54 -24.14
CA VAL A 271 -2.00 -6.16 -22.72
C VAL A 271 -2.40 -7.34 -21.85
N LEU A 272 -1.84 -7.44 -20.66
CA LEU A 272 -2.25 -8.34 -19.59
C LEU A 272 -3.30 -7.63 -18.72
N SER A 273 -4.37 -8.30 -18.32
CA SER A 273 -5.42 -7.78 -17.44
C SER A 273 -5.88 -8.84 -16.42
N GLY A 274 -6.97 -8.58 -15.71
CA GLY A 274 -7.53 -9.47 -14.68
C GLY A 274 -6.72 -9.52 -13.39
N SER A 275 -6.75 -10.67 -12.72
CA SER A 275 -6.12 -10.88 -11.40
C SER A 275 -4.60 -10.61 -11.40
N ALA A 276 -3.90 -10.95 -12.49
CA ALA A 276 -2.47 -10.71 -12.63
C ALA A 276 -2.13 -9.22 -12.74
N ALA A 277 -2.88 -8.46 -13.54
CA ALA A 277 -2.70 -7.00 -13.60
C ALA A 277 -3.09 -6.34 -12.27
N LEU A 278 -4.15 -6.81 -11.62
CA LEU A 278 -4.53 -6.35 -10.28
C LEU A 278 -3.38 -6.56 -9.29
N LYS A 279 -2.71 -7.72 -9.28
CA LYS A 279 -1.55 -7.99 -8.41
C LYS A 279 -0.37 -7.05 -8.64
N VAL A 280 -0.17 -6.57 -9.87
CA VAL A 280 0.86 -5.55 -10.18
C VAL A 280 0.48 -4.19 -9.59
N VAL A 281 -0.78 -3.79 -9.73
CA VAL A 281 -1.32 -2.51 -9.27
C VAL A 281 -1.44 -2.47 -7.74
N LEU A 282 -1.84 -3.58 -7.14
CA LEU A 282 -2.18 -3.73 -5.73
C LEU A 282 -1.43 -4.95 -5.14
N PRO A 283 -0.28 -4.72 -4.48
CA PRO A 283 0.60 -5.80 -3.98
C PRO A 283 -0.09 -6.78 -3.05
N ASP A 284 -1.08 -6.34 -2.30
CA ASP A 284 -1.81 -7.16 -1.32
C ASP A 284 -2.89 -8.03 -1.97
N ALA A 285 -3.10 -7.95 -3.29
CA ALA A 285 -4.03 -8.84 -3.97
C ALA A 285 -3.64 -10.31 -3.83
N GLY A 286 -4.66 -11.18 -3.84
CA GLY A 286 -4.43 -12.62 -3.91
C GLY A 286 -3.52 -13.01 -5.09
N PRO A 287 -2.82 -14.15 -5.01
CA PRO A 287 -2.04 -14.63 -6.13
C PRO A 287 -2.95 -14.83 -7.37
N PRO A 288 -2.49 -14.44 -8.57
CA PRO A 288 -3.27 -14.68 -9.79
C PRO A 288 -3.42 -16.18 -10.06
N GLY A 289 -4.61 -16.61 -10.45
CA GLY A 289 -4.86 -18.00 -10.85
C GLY A 289 -4.44 -18.31 -12.29
N ASP A 290 -4.44 -17.31 -13.15
CA ASP A 290 -4.16 -17.41 -14.59
C ASP A 290 -3.59 -16.09 -15.15
N LEU A 291 -3.15 -16.12 -16.42
CA LEU A 291 -2.83 -14.91 -17.18
C LEU A 291 -3.87 -14.65 -18.25
N ASN A 292 -4.49 -13.47 -18.20
CA ASN A 292 -5.49 -13.03 -19.17
C ASN A 292 -4.93 -11.91 -20.04
N PHE A 293 -4.58 -12.25 -21.29
CA PHE A 293 -4.09 -11.31 -22.29
C PHE A 293 -5.22 -10.86 -23.21
N TYR A 294 -5.17 -9.60 -23.62
CA TYR A 294 -6.08 -8.98 -24.57
C TYR A 294 -5.29 -8.37 -25.71
N CYS A 295 -5.69 -8.62 -26.95
CA CYS A 295 -4.93 -8.27 -28.13
C CYS A 295 -5.79 -7.51 -29.14
N PRO A 296 -5.23 -6.53 -29.88
CA PRO A 296 -5.92 -5.92 -31.01
C PRO A 296 -6.43 -6.95 -32.02
N ILE A 297 -7.50 -6.59 -32.71
CA ILE A 297 -7.99 -7.31 -33.87
C ILE A 297 -6.86 -7.50 -34.90
N HIS A 298 -6.77 -8.70 -35.47
CA HIS A 298 -5.74 -9.13 -36.43
C HIS A 298 -4.32 -9.36 -35.85
N LYS A 299 -4.06 -9.01 -34.59
CA LYS A 299 -2.78 -9.29 -33.92
C LYS A 299 -2.78 -10.58 -33.10
N ALA A 300 -3.96 -11.15 -32.81
CA ALA A 300 -4.07 -12.31 -31.94
C ALA A 300 -3.37 -13.57 -32.49
N ARG A 301 -3.27 -13.73 -33.82
CA ARG A 301 -2.54 -14.86 -34.42
C ARG A 301 -1.05 -14.80 -34.10
N GLU A 302 -0.45 -13.62 -34.15
CA GLU A 302 0.96 -13.39 -33.84
C GLU A 302 1.25 -13.67 -32.37
N ALA A 303 0.44 -13.11 -31.46
CA ALA A 303 0.54 -13.39 -30.02
C ALA A 303 0.28 -14.86 -29.68
N ALA A 304 -0.69 -15.51 -30.34
CA ALA A 304 -0.97 -16.93 -30.14
C ALA A 304 0.19 -17.82 -30.61
N ASN A 305 0.85 -17.47 -31.71
CA ASN A 305 2.02 -18.20 -32.20
C ASN A 305 3.20 -18.11 -31.22
N TYR A 306 3.41 -16.96 -30.59
CA TYR A 306 4.42 -16.80 -29.53
C TYR A 306 4.17 -17.77 -28.37
N PHE A 307 2.95 -17.80 -27.81
CA PHE A 307 2.66 -18.71 -26.69
C PHE A 307 2.81 -20.19 -27.08
N ALA A 308 2.38 -20.55 -28.30
CA ALA A 308 2.44 -21.94 -28.78
C ALA A 308 3.86 -22.43 -29.12
N ARG A 309 4.74 -21.55 -29.62
CA ARG A 309 6.04 -21.95 -30.17
C ARG A 309 7.21 -21.56 -29.30
N SER A 310 7.17 -20.39 -28.67
CA SER A 310 8.30 -19.81 -27.95
C SER A 310 8.20 -20.05 -26.45
N ALA A 311 7.00 -19.89 -25.87
CA ALA A 311 6.81 -19.99 -24.43
C ALA A 311 6.57 -21.42 -23.90
N GLY A 312 6.55 -22.43 -24.77
CA GLY A 312 6.37 -23.84 -24.38
C GLY A 312 4.96 -24.21 -23.91
N PHE A 313 3.92 -23.47 -24.31
CA PHE A 313 2.55 -23.80 -23.95
C PHE A 313 1.87 -24.66 -25.02
N ALA A 314 1.21 -25.74 -24.59
CA ALA A 314 0.34 -26.49 -25.47
C ALA A 314 -0.98 -25.73 -25.66
N ARG A 315 -1.34 -25.50 -26.93
CA ARG A 315 -2.66 -24.96 -27.26
C ARG A 315 -3.69 -26.02 -26.91
N LEU A 316 -4.63 -25.66 -26.02
CA LEU A 316 -5.74 -26.54 -25.74
C LEU A 316 -6.64 -26.57 -26.98
N ARG A 317 -6.82 -27.76 -27.57
CA ARG A 317 -7.94 -28.02 -28.46
C ARG A 317 -9.19 -27.96 -27.60
N LEU A 318 -9.72 -26.77 -27.40
CA LEU A 318 -11.13 -26.70 -27.09
C LEU A 318 -11.86 -27.42 -28.24
N PRO A 319 -12.87 -28.24 -27.95
CA PRO A 319 -13.86 -28.54 -28.97
C PRO A 319 -14.19 -27.21 -29.65
N THR A 320 -14.35 -27.20 -30.96
CA THR A 320 -14.85 -26.02 -31.66
C THR A 320 -16.31 -25.79 -31.24
N THR A 321 -16.58 -25.55 -29.95
CA THR A 321 -17.60 -24.64 -29.55
C THR A 321 -17.15 -23.31 -30.14
N THR A 322 -17.58 -23.07 -31.38
CA THR A 322 -18.40 -21.90 -31.65
C THR A 322 -19.10 -21.63 -30.33
N ILE A 323 -18.68 -20.59 -29.60
CA ILE A 323 -19.38 -20.18 -28.38
C ILE A 323 -20.83 -20.24 -28.81
N ALA A 324 -21.58 -21.21 -28.29
CA ALA A 324 -22.99 -21.28 -28.54
C ALA A 324 -23.47 -20.06 -27.78
N VAL A 325 -23.45 -18.92 -28.48
CA VAL A 325 -24.14 -17.72 -28.11
C VAL A 325 -25.53 -18.27 -27.84
N GLN A 326 -25.89 -18.38 -26.58
CA GLN A 326 -27.28 -18.44 -26.21
C GLN A 326 -27.83 -17.18 -26.85
N ARG A 327 -28.41 -17.33 -28.05
CA ARG A 327 -28.98 -16.26 -28.84
C ARG A 327 -30.18 -15.80 -28.05
N THR A 328 -29.96 -14.93 -27.06
CA THR A 328 -31.02 -14.08 -26.58
C THR A 328 -31.44 -13.19 -27.76
N PRO A 329 -32.74 -12.91 -27.94
CA PRO A 329 -33.27 -12.41 -29.21
C PRO A 329 -32.95 -10.93 -29.51
N PHE A 330 -31.90 -10.36 -28.90
CA PHE A 330 -31.46 -9.01 -29.19
C PHE A 330 -30.38 -9.02 -30.27
N ASN A 331 -30.84 -8.70 -31.47
CA ASN A 331 -30.08 -8.60 -32.71
C ASN A 331 -28.87 -7.63 -32.60
N ASN A 332 -27.69 -8.19 -32.88
CA ASN A 332 -26.79 -7.75 -33.96
C ASN A 332 -25.59 -6.79 -33.71
N LEU A 333 -25.13 -6.47 -32.48
CA LEU A 333 -23.76 -5.93 -32.34
C LEU A 333 -22.97 -6.20 -31.03
N ASP A 334 -23.54 -6.73 -29.94
CA ASP A 334 -22.92 -6.55 -28.60
C ASP A 334 -22.57 -7.80 -27.75
N VAL A 335 -22.78 -9.04 -28.20
CA VAL A 335 -22.94 -10.17 -27.23
C VAL A 335 -21.64 -10.75 -26.65
N ASN A 336 -20.45 -10.40 -27.14
CA ASN A 336 -19.19 -10.98 -26.62
C ASN A 336 -18.36 -10.01 -25.76
N ASN A 337 -18.95 -8.96 -25.18
CA ASN A 337 -18.20 -8.06 -24.29
C ASN A 337 -16.92 -7.52 -24.94
N GLY A 338 -16.99 -7.17 -26.23
CA GLY A 338 -15.85 -6.71 -27.01
C GLY A 338 -14.86 -7.79 -27.49
N VAL A 339 -15.09 -9.09 -27.24
CA VAL A 339 -14.18 -10.19 -27.61
C VAL A 339 -14.60 -10.89 -28.90
N ARG A 340 -13.73 -10.92 -29.90
CA ARG A 340 -13.95 -11.65 -31.15
C ARG A 340 -13.67 -13.13 -31.03
N LYS A 341 -12.56 -13.50 -30.37
CA LYS A 341 -12.04 -14.87 -30.33
C LYS A 341 -11.20 -15.10 -29.08
N ILE A 342 -11.25 -16.31 -28.54
CA ILE A 342 -10.46 -16.70 -27.36
C ILE A 342 -9.55 -17.87 -27.71
N TYR A 343 -8.28 -17.77 -27.31
CA TYR A 343 -7.29 -18.84 -27.36
C TYR A 343 -6.94 -19.24 -25.93
N ARG A 344 -6.97 -20.55 -25.62
CA ARG A 344 -6.54 -21.07 -24.32
C ARG A 344 -5.30 -21.94 -24.49
N PHE A 345 -4.35 -21.72 -23.60
CA PHE A 345 -3.07 -22.42 -23.55
C PHE A 345 -2.89 -23.00 -22.16
N LYS A 346 -2.26 -24.18 -22.08
CA LYS A 346 -1.88 -24.80 -20.82
C LYS A 346 -0.38 -25.11 -20.86
N SER A 347 0.32 -24.67 -19.82
CA SER A 347 1.72 -25.01 -19.64
C SER A 347 1.84 -26.52 -19.48
N VAL A 348 2.66 -27.15 -20.32
CA VAL A 348 2.92 -28.59 -20.21
C VAL A 348 3.73 -28.93 -18.95
N TYR A 349 4.45 -27.95 -18.41
CA TYR A 349 5.33 -28.13 -17.25
C TYR A 349 4.66 -27.81 -15.92
N THR A 350 3.84 -26.76 -15.88
CA THR A 350 3.26 -26.24 -14.62
C THR A 350 1.75 -26.45 -14.53
N GLY A 351 1.09 -26.83 -15.62
CA GLY A 351 -0.37 -26.95 -15.69
C GLY A 351 -1.12 -25.61 -15.66
N GLN A 352 -0.42 -24.49 -15.48
CA GLN A 352 -1.00 -23.14 -15.47
C GLN A 352 -1.61 -22.78 -16.82
N THR A 353 -2.65 -21.95 -16.79
CA THR A 353 -3.39 -21.56 -17.99
C THR A 353 -3.13 -20.12 -18.39
N ILE A 354 -3.07 -19.91 -19.70
CA ILE A 354 -3.06 -18.57 -20.31
C ILE A 354 -4.26 -18.46 -21.22
N THR A 355 -4.99 -17.35 -21.11
CA THR A 355 -6.07 -16.97 -22.01
C THR A 355 -5.64 -15.77 -22.83
N LEU A 356 -5.79 -15.84 -24.15
CA LEU A 356 -5.60 -14.72 -25.06
C LEU A 356 -6.93 -14.40 -25.75
N SER A 357 -7.47 -13.24 -25.44
CA SER A 357 -8.72 -12.73 -25.98
C SER A 357 -8.42 -11.70 -27.08
N GLU A 358 -8.91 -11.95 -28.29
CA GLU A 358 -8.85 -11.01 -29.39
C GLU A 358 -9.98 -10.01 -29.29
N SER A 359 -9.67 -8.71 -29.30
CA SER A 359 -10.68 -7.66 -29.35
C SER A 359 -11.41 -7.65 -30.70
N ILE A 360 -12.67 -7.20 -30.70
CA ILE A 360 -13.41 -6.82 -31.92
C ILE A 360 -12.87 -5.53 -32.57
N SER A 361 -11.94 -4.83 -31.93
CA SER A 361 -11.41 -3.54 -32.38
C SER A 361 -9.89 -3.52 -32.46
N ALA A 362 -9.33 -2.46 -33.04
CA ALA A 362 -7.88 -2.22 -33.02
C ALA A 362 -7.30 -1.95 -31.62
N SER A 363 -8.15 -1.72 -30.61
CA SER A 363 -7.73 -1.52 -29.24
C SER A 363 -7.90 -2.80 -28.41
N PRO A 364 -6.86 -3.26 -27.69
CA PRO A 364 -6.98 -4.39 -26.79
C PRO A 364 -7.80 -4.05 -25.53
N LEU A 365 -8.13 -2.77 -25.32
CA LEU A 365 -8.78 -2.28 -24.11
C LEU A 365 -10.30 -2.44 -24.15
N VAL A 366 -10.90 -2.54 -25.35
CA VAL A 366 -12.37 -2.62 -25.48
C VAL A 366 -12.96 -3.73 -24.60
N PRO A 367 -12.45 -4.98 -24.60
CA PRO A 367 -12.97 -6.03 -23.72
C PRO A 367 -12.82 -5.77 -22.21
N ILE A 368 -11.81 -5.00 -21.81
CA ILE A 368 -11.49 -4.76 -20.39
C ILE A 368 -12.57 -3.89 -19.75
N PHE A 369 -13.13 -2.94 -20.50
CA PHE A 369 -14.23 -2.10 -20.00
C PHE A 369 -15.56 -2.84 -19.84
N PHE A 370 -15.67 -4.08 -20.34
CA PHE A 370 -16.84 -4.95 -20.11
C PHE A 370 -16.65 -5.90 -18.91
N PHE A 371 -15.61 -5.72 -18.09
CA PHE A 371 -15.47 -6.49 -16.87
C PHE A 371 -16.62 -6.21 -15.89
N HIS A 372 -17.06 -7.27 -15.23
CA HIS A 372 -18.15 -7.19 -14.25
C HIS A 372 -17.81 -6.32 -13.04
N THR A 373 -16.54 -5.99 -12.79
CA THR A 373 -16.09 -5.12 -11.68
C THR A 373 -14.98 -4.17 -12.11
N THR A 374 -15.06 -2.92 -11.62
CA THR A 374 -14.09 -1.85 -11.94
C THR A 374 -12.67 -2.11 -11.44
N PHE A 375 -12.50 -2.79 -10.30
CA PHE A 375 -11.16 -3.07 -9.75
C PHE A 375 -10.38 -4.10 -10.57
N LEU A 376 -11.02 -4.83 -11.49
CA LEU A 376 -10.32 -5.70 -12.45
C LEU A 376 -9.96 -4.96 -13.75
N MET A 377 -10.45 -3.73 -13.96
CA MET A 377 -10.17 -2.90 -15.11
C MET A 377 -8.79 -2.24 -14.96
N ASN A 378 -7.77 -3.07 -14.93
CA ASN A 378 -6.36 -2.70 -14.90
C ASN A 378 -5.66 -3.42 -16.05
N CYS A 379 -4.65 -2.80 -16.64
CA CYS A 379 -3.85 -3.49 -17.64
C CYS A 379 -2.37 -3.17 -17.56
N VAL A 380 -1.57 -4.16 -17.97
CA VAL A 380 -0.13 -4.07 -18.10
C VAL A 380 0.19 -4.24 -19.58
N GLY A 381 0.77 -3.22 -20.19
CA GLY A 381 1.31 -3.29 -21.54
C GLY A 381 2.81 -3.57 -21.53
N GLY A 382 3.40 -3.78 -22.71
CA GLY A 382 4.84 -4.04 -22.82
C GLY A 382 5.77 -2.87 -22.43
N ARG A 383 5.21 -1.71 -22.09
CA ARG A 383 5.94 -0.48 -21.67
C ARG A 383 5.47 0.13 -20.34
N GLY A 384 4.38 -0.35 -19.75
CA GLY A 384 3.81 0.33 -18.58
C GLY A 384 2.55 -0.32 -18.02
N VAL A 385 2.05 0.27 -16.94
CA VAL A 385 0.88 -0.18 -16.19
C VAL A 385 -0.18 0.93 -16.22
N ILE A 386 -1.43 0.55 -16.45
CA ILE A 386 -2.59 1.45 -16.47
C ILE A 386 -3.60 0.93 -15.45
N CYS A 387 -4.08 1.83 -14.59
CA CYS A 387 -5.18 1.58 -13.68
C CYS A 387 -6.28 2.62 -13.98
N PHE A 388 -7.43 2.15 -14.48
CA PHE A 388 -8.49 3.05 -14.93
C PHE A 388 -9.27 3.64 -13.74
N TYR A 389 -9.37 2.90 -12.64
CA TYR A 389 -10.12 3.29 -11.44
C TYR A 389 -9.26 3.11 -10.18
N PRO A 390 -8.24 3.96 -9.97
CA PRO A 390 -7.29 3.81 -8.88
C PRO A 390 -7.94 3.73 -7.50
N GLU A 391 -8.86 4.65 -7.18
CA GLU A 391 -9.49 4.74 -5.87
C GLU A 391 -10.38 3.52 -5.59
N LEU A 392 -11.14 3.06 -6.60
CA LEU A 392 -11.98 1.87 -6.49
C LEU A 392 -11.15 0.58 -6.40
N THR A 393 -10.03 0.52 -7.14
CA THR A 393 -9.11 -0.61 -7.12
C THR A 393 -8.48 -0.77 -5.73
N GLU A 394 -7.96 0.30 -5.15
CA GLU A 394 -7.31 0.28 -3.84
C GLU A 394 -8.28 -0.01 -2.70
N ALA A 395 -9.52 0.46 -2.80
CA ALA A 395 -10.55 0.17 -1.83
C ALA A 395 -11.06 -1.28 -1.90
N TYR A 396 -10.67 -2.07 -2.90
CA TYR A 396 -11.31 -3.35 -3.25
C TYR A 396 -12.83 -3.23 -3.44
N THR A 397 -13.32 -2.03 -3.78
CA THR A 397 -14.75 -1.78 -3.98
C THR A 397 -15.04 -1.67 -5.47
N GLY A 398 -15.53 -2.77 -6.04
CA GLY A 398 -16.04 -2.76 -7.41
C GLY A 398 -17.44 -2.16 -7.45
N LYS A 399 -17.70 -1.24 -8.40
CA LYS A 399 -19.07 -1.09 -8.88
C LYS A 399 -19.33 -2.27 -9.80
N SER A 400 -20.16 -3.21 -9.38
CA SER A 400 -20.60 -4.27 -10.28
C SER A 400 -21.51 -3.64 -11.32
N PHE A 401 -21.08 -3.69 -12.59
CA PHE A 401 -21.98 -3.41 -13.70
C PHE A 401 -22.82 -4.67 -13.92
N LEU A 402 -23.80 -4.88 -13.04
CA LEU A 402 -24.94 -5.70 -13.41
C LEU A 402 -25.66 -4.89 -14.49
N TYR A 403 -25.48 -5.29 -15.75
CA TYR A 403 -26.39 -4.86 -16.80
C TYR A 403 -27.80 -5.17 -16.29
N CYS A 404 -28.64 -4.14 -16.15
CA CYS A 404 -30.04 -4.27 -15.78
C CYS A 404 -30.73 -5.27 -16.72
N SER A 405 -30.83 -6.53 -16.30
CA SER A 405 -32.03 -7.32 -16.52
C SER A 405 -32.77 -7.27 -15.20
N GLU A 406 -33.95 -6.66 -15.20
CA GLU A 406 -34.88 -6.67 -14.07
C GLU A 406 -35.05 -8.11 -13.56
N GLU A 407 -34.55 -8.41 -12.37
CA GLU A 407 -35.28 -9.01 -11.24
C GLU A 407 -34.34 -9.41 -10.10
N LEU A 408 -34.90 -9.36 -8.89
CA LEU A 408 -34.25 -9.53 -7.60
C LEU A 408 -33.44 -10.85 -7.47
N HIS A 409 -32.22 -10.76 -6.94
CA HIS A 409 -31.90 -11.33 -5.62
C HIS A 409 -30.54 -10.86 -5.09
N LEU A 410 -30.57 -10.40 -3.84
CA LEU A 410 -29.43 -10.01 -3.01
C LEU A 410 -28.29 -11.04 -3.06
N TYR A 411 -27.12 -10.63 -3.55
CA TYR A 411 -25.87 -11.33 -3.27
C TYR A 411 -25.04 -10.53 -2.27
N ARG A 412 -25.04 -10.99 -1.02
CA ARG A 412 -23.97 -10.71 -0.05
C ARG A 412 -22.77 -11.56 -0.45
N ALA A 413 -21.59 -10.94 -0.56
CA ALA A 413 -20.34 -11.68 -0.71
C ALA A 413 -20.07 -12.50 0.57
N PRO A 414 -19.75 -13.81 0.49
CA PRO A 414 -19.36 -14.59 1.65
C PRO A 414 -17.90 -14.34 2.05
N HIS A 415 -17.67 -14.65 3.32
CA HIS A 415 -16.53 -14.39 4.19
C HIS A 415 -15.13 -14.73 3.66
N GLN A 416 -14.18 -13.90 4.11
CA GLN A 416 -12.78 -14.25 4.34
C GLN A 416 -12.69 -15.45 5.30
N VAL A 417 -11.82 -16.41 4.97
CA VAL A 417 -11.17 -17.32 5.93
C VAL A 417 -9.71 -16.91 6.03
#